data_AF-F4XJD1-F1
#
_entry.id   AF-F4XJD1-F1
#
_cell.length_a   1.000
_cell.length_b   1.000
_cell.length_c   1.000
_cell.angle_alpha   90.00
_cell.angle_beta   90.00
_cell.angle_gamma   90.00
#
_symmetry.space_group_name_H-M   'P 1'
#
loop_
_entity.id
_entity.type
_entity.pdbx_description
1 polymer ?
#
loop_
_entity_poly.entity_id
_entity_poly.type
_entity_poly.pdbx_seq_one_letter_code
_entity_poly.pdbx_strand_id
1 'polypeptide(L)'
;MGRGKRDKVILSREQRKRLEVISNNGYAPAKKILHAQILLMSDEGGEAKRKWTDNEIALALNLHRNTVGRVRKKFLEKGVVPAKERKLRRKPPVEPIVDGETEAQIIALCCSEPPQGRGNWSLRLLTTELKRRTIVTEISRETVRRTLKKTNCVPGKLRDSVFQNEICQDL
;
A
#
# COMPACT_ATOMS: atom_id res chain seq x y z
N MET A 1 30.30 19.92 -12.20
CA MET A 1 31.10 19.64 -10.98
C MET A 1 30.44 18.54 -10.15
N GLY A 2 30.83 17.28 -10.35
CA GLY A 2 30.29 16.15 -9.58
C GLY A 2 30.97 16.03 -8.23
N ARG A 3 30.23 16.16 -7.12
CA ARG A 3 30.75 15.90 -5.76
C ARG A 3 31.40 14.52 -5.72
N GLY A 4 32.70 14.46 -5.43
CA GLY A 4 33.48 13.23 -5.31
C GLY A 4 32.94 12.29 -4.23
N LYS A 5 33.26 11.00 -4.37
CA LYS A 5 32.94 9.91 -3.43
C LYS A 5 33.31 10.30 -1.99
N ARG A 6 32.36 10.80 -1.20
CA ARG A 6 32.56 11.01 0.26
C ARG A 6 32.28 9.75 1.08
N ASP A 7 31.60 8.78 0.46
CA ASP A 7 30.84 7.77 1.16
C ASP A 7 31.20 6.38 0.61
N LYS A 8 32.23 5.74 1.16
CA LYS A 8 32.69 4.39 0.72
C LYS A 8 31.69 3.33 1.16
N VAL A 9 31.37 2.40 0.25
CA VAL A 9 30.51 1.25 0.57
C VAL A 9 31.42 0.08 0.93
N ILE A 10 31.30 -0.42 2.15
CA ILE A 10 32.03 -1.60 2.64
C ILE A 10 30.99 -2.64 3.02
N LEU A 11 31.01 -3.79 2.36
CA LEU A 11 30.12 -4.90 2.67
C LEU A 11 30.78 -5.87 3.64
N SER A 12 30.05 -6.34 4.65
CA SER A 12 30.47 -7.52 5.42
C SER A 12 30.29 -8.80 4.61
N ARG A 13 30.99 -9.87 4.99
CA ARG A 13 30.85 -11.22 4.37
C ARG A 13 29.40 -11.67 4.27
N GLU A 14 28.63 -11.48 5.34
CA GLU A 14 27.21 -11.86 5.36
C GLU A 14 26.36 -10.99 4.44
N GLN A 15 26.62 -9.67 4.41
CA GLN A 15 25.89 -8.75 3.53
C GLN A 15 26.15 -9.08 2.06
N ARG A 16 27.41 -9.38 1.73
CA ARG A 16 27.83 -9.80 0.40
C ARG A 16 27.14 -11.09 -0.04
N LYS A 17 27.20 -12.14 0.78
CA LYS A 17 26.51 -13.41 0.50
C LYS A 17 25.02 -13.21 0.25
N ARG A 18 24.34 -12.39 1.08
CA ARG A 18 22.92 -12.07 0.88
C ARG A 18 22.67 -11.39 -0.47
N LEU A 19 23.51 -10.44 -0.88
CA LEU A 19 23.40 -9.74 -2.15
C LEU A 19 23.69 -10.66 -3.35
N GLU A 20 24.67 -11.56 -3.23
CA GLU A 20 25.00 -12.55 -4.26
C GLU A 20 23.83 -13.53 -4.48
N VAL A 21 23.22 -14.04 -3.41
CA VAL A 21 22.00 -14.87 -3.52
C VAL A 21 20.91 -14.13 -4.29
N ILE A 22 20.67 -12.86 -3.98
CA ILE A 22 19.63 -12.06 -4.66
C ILE A 22 19.97 -11.84 -6.13
N SER A 23 21.23 -11.55 -6.44
CA SER A 23 21.69 -11.33 -7.81
C SER A 23 21.54 -12.59 -8.66
N ASN A 24 21.73 -13.77 -8.07
CA ASN A 24 21.75 -15.05 -8.78
C ASN A 24 20.38 -15.75 -8.81
N ASN A 25 19.45 -15.41 -7.93
CA ASN A 25 18.20 -16.15 -7.74
C ASN A 25 17.24 -16.11 -8.96
N GLY A 26 17.43 -15.20 -9.94
CA GLY A 26 16.64 -15.11 -11.19
C GLY A 26 15.15 -14.73 -11.04
N TYR A 27 14.52 -15.04 -9.91
CA TYR A 27 13.11 -14.86 -9.60
C TYR A 27 12.82 -13.53 -8.88
N ALA A 28 13.85 -12.85 -8.38
CA ALA A 28 13.67 -11.58 -7.71
C ALA A 28 13.27 -10.48 -8.72
N PRO A 29 12.47 -9.47 -8.31
CA PRO A 29 12.15 -8.33 -9.16
C PRO A 29 13.41 -7.68 -9.74
N ALA A 30 13.42 -7.35 -11.04
CA ALA A 30 14.59 -6.84 -11.75
C ALA A 30 15.28 -5.67 -11.04
N LYS A 31 14.50 -4.75 -10.45
CA LYS A 31 15.05 -3.62 -9.67
C LYS A 31 15.80 -4.05 -8.41
N LYS A 32 15.35 -5.12 -7.74
CA LYS A 32 16.03 -5.69 -6.56
C LYS A 32 17.36 -6.32 -6.97
N ILE A 33 17.40 -7.02 -8.11
CA ILE A 33 18.63 -7.60 -8.69
C ILE A 33 19.62 -6.49 -9.06
N LEU A 34 19.18 -5.48 -9.80
CA LEU A 34 20.01 -4.33 -10.18
C LEU A 34 20.59 -3.60 -8.97
N HIS A 35 19.78 -3.34 -7.94
CA HIS A 35 20.28 -2.72 -6.71
C HIS A 35 21.34 -3.58 -6.01
N ALA A 36 21.16 -4.91 -6.02
CA ALA A 36 22.15 -5.81 -5.45
C ALA A 36 23.45 -5.81 -6.25
N GLN A 37 23.38 -5.85 -7.57
CA GLN A 37 24.54 -5.75 -8.46
C GLN A 37 25.30 -4.43 -8.29
N ILE A 38 24.58 -3.30 -8.21
CA ILE A 38 25.19 -1.98 -7.93
C ILE A 38 25.98 -2.03 -6.62
N LEU A 39 25.41 -2.59 -5.54
CA LEU A 39 26.08 -2.65 -4.25
C LEU A 39 27.29 -3.58 -4.27
N LEU A 40 27.20 -4.73 -4.93
CA LEU A 40 28.32 -5.67 -5.10
C LEU A 40 29.47 -5.05 -5.91
N MET A 41 29.16 -4.29 -6.97
CA MET A 41 30.18 -3.60 -7.77
C MET A 41 30.74 -2.35 -7.05
N SER A 42 29.96 -1.73 -6.16
CA SER A 42 30.36 -0.54 -5.40
C SER A 42 31.19 -0.88 -4.14
N ASP A 43 31.31 -2.16 -3.79
CA ASP A 43 32.05 -2.62 -2.62
C ASP A 43 33.54 -2.29 -2.76
N GLU A 44 34.08 -1.59 -1.77
CA GLU A 44 35.51 -1.27 -1.65
C GLU A 44 36.18 -2.05 -0.50
N GLY A 45 35.50 -3.05 0.06
CA GLY A 45 36.04 -3.94 1.09
C GLY A 45 37.14 -4.89 0.57
N GLY A 46 37.81 -5.60 1.49
CA GLY A 46 38.92 -6.49 1.16
C GLY A 46 38.59 -7.67 0.23
N GLU A 47 37.31 -8.00 0.06
CA GLU A 47 36.83 -9.05 -0.86
C GLU A 47 36.37 -8.49 -2.22
N ALA A 48 36.50 -7.18 -2.45
CA ALA A 48 36.15 -6.57 -3.73
C ALA A 48 37.10 -7.08 -4.84
N LYS A 49 36.52 -7.65 -5.91
CA LYS A 49 37.30 -8.18 -7.05
C LYS A 49 38.12 -7.09 -7.75
N ARG A 50 37.58 -5.87 -7.80
CA ARG A 50 38.23 -4.67 -8.34
C ARG A 50 37.52 -3.43 -7.83
N LYS A 51 38.20 -2.29 -7.82
CA LYS A 51 37.59 -0.98 -7.50
C LYS A 51 36.88 -0.43 -8.73
N TRP A 52 35.56 -0.31 -8.67
CA TRP A 52 34.77 0.33 -9.72
C TRP A 52 34.45 1.79 -9.37
N THR A 53 34.42 2.64 -10.40
CA THR A 53 33.86 3.99 -10.34
C THR A 53 32.37 3.97 -10.64
N ASP A 54 31.62 4.97 -10.16
CA ASP A 54 30.18 5.06 -10.42
C ASP A 54 29.85 5.11 -11.92
N ASN A 55 30.74 5.67 -12.73
CA ASN A 55 30.59 5.73 -14.18
C ASN A 55 30.77 4.35 -14.81
N GLU A 56 31.77 3.57 -14.38
CA GLU A 56 31.97 2.21 -14.90
C GLU A 56 30.82 1.28 -14.52
N ILE A 57 30.31 1.39 -13.28
CA ILE A 57 29.12 0.63 -12.84
C ILE A 57 27.90 1.02 -13.67
N ALA A 58 27.71 2.33 -13.88
CA ALA A 58 26.63 2.86 -14.69
C ALA A 58 26.69 2.34 -16.14
N LEU A 59 27.88 2.34 -16.75
CA LEU A 59 28.09 1.80 -18.10
C LEU A 59 27.85 0.28 -18.14
N ALA A 60 28.38 -0.48 -17.18
CA ALA A 60 28.25 -1.94 -17.16
C ALA A 60 26.81 -2.43 -16.95
N LEU A 61 26.01 -1.67 -16.20
CA LEU A 61 24.61 -2.00 -15.93
C LEU A 61 23.61 -1.25 -16.84
N ASN A 62 24.12 -0.46 -17.79
CA ASN A 62 23.33 0.41 -18.67
C ASN A 62 22.34 1.32 -17.90
N LEU A 63 22.85 1.99 -16.86
CA LEU A 63 22.10 2.89 -15.99
C LEU A 63 22.70 4.29 -16.02
N HIS A 64 21.91 5.28 -15.62
CA HIS A 64 22.44 6.62 -15.37
C HIS A 64 23.27 6.65 -14.07
N ARG A 65 24.42 7.35 -14.07
CA ARG A 65 25.31 7.52 -12.89
C ARG A 65 24.57 7.92 -11.61
N ASN A 66 23.57 8.81 -11.73
CA ASN A 66 22.73 9.24 -10.60
C ASN A 66 22.00 8.09 -9.91
N THR A 67 21.63 7.02 -10.64
CA THR A 67 20.99 5.84 -10.06
C THR A 67 21.95 5.09 -9.14
N VAL A 68 23.20 4.90 -9.57
CA VAL A 68 24.27 4.30 -8.77
C VAL A 68 24.48 5.10 -7.47
N GLY A 69 24.65 6.42 -7.59
CA GLY A 69 24.82 7.30 -6.44
C GLY A 69 23.64 7.27 -5.46
N ARG A 70 22.39 7.23 -5.96
CA ARG A 70 21.18 7.12 -5.11
C ARG A 70 21.12 5.80 -4.35
N VAL A 71 21.47 4.68 -5.00
CA VAL A 71 21.46 3.36 -4.37
C VAL A 71 22.54 3.28 -3.28
N ARG A 72 23.76 3.75 -3.57
CA ARG A 72 24.85 3.82 -2.59
C ARG A 72 24.49 4.67 -1.38
N LYS A 73 23.97 5.88 -1.60
CA LYS A 73 23.51 6.77 -0.52
C LYS A 73 22.43 6.10 0.34
N LYS A 74 21.44 5.45 -0.29
CA LYS A 74 20.36 4.76 0.41
C LYS A 74 20.86 3.58 1.26
N PHE A 75 21.88 2.87 0.77
CA PHE A 75 22.55 1.80 1.52
C PHE A 75 23.28 2.33 2.74
N LEU A 76 24.00 3.44 2.63
CA LEU A 76 24.75 4.00 3.75
C LEU A 76 23.85 4.64 4.81
N GLU A 77 22.75 5.26 4.40
CA GLU A 77 21.79 5.87 5.33
C GLU A 77 20.93 4.84 6.08
N LYS A 78 20.64 3.69 5.46
CA LYS A 78 19.57 2.79 5.94
C LYS A 78 19.95 1.31 5.99
N GLY A 79 21.09 0.92 5.43
CA GLY A 79 21.55 -0.47 5.33
C GLY A 79 21.00 -1.26 4.13
N VAL A 80 21.32 -2.55 4.10
CA VAL A 80 21.05 -3.49 2.98
C VAL A 80 19.57 -3.62 2.65
N VAL A 81 18.73 -3.85 3.65
CA VAL A 81 17.30 -4.17 3.50
C VAL A 81 16.54 -3.02 2.82
N PRO A 82 16.59 -1.78 3.33
CA PRO A 82 15.90 -0.66 2.70
C PRO A 82 16.53 -0.20 1.38
N ALA A 83 17.81 -0.47 1.11
CA ALA A 83 18.38 -0.25 -0.22
C ALA A 83 17.70 -1.13 -1.29
N LYS A 84 17.41 -2.39 -0.91
CA LYS A 84 16.75 -3.38 -1.77
C LYS A 84 15.25 -3.11 -1.95
N GLU A 85 14.57 -2.61 -0.92
CA GLU A 85 13.10 -2.54 -0.95
C GLU A 85 12.53 -1.21 -1.43
N ARG A 86 11.36 -1.28 -2.09
CA ARG A 86 10.55 -0.11 -2.38
C ARG A 86 10.02 0.41 -1.05
N LYS A 87 10.18 1.72 -0.80
CA LYS A 87 9.56 2.36 0.36
C LYS A 87 8.04 2.12 0.29
N LEU A 88 7.49 1.43 1.29
CA LEU A 88 6.06 1.28 1.44
C LEU A 88 5.44 2.67 1.64
N ARG A 89 4.39 2.96 0.89
CA ARG A 89 3.64 4.20 1.06
C ARG A 89 2.82 4.08 2.34
N ARG A 90 2.91 5.08 3.22
CA ARG A 90 2.07 5.15 4.44
C ARG A 90 0.61 5.48 4.12
N LYS A 91 0.39 6.30 3.08
CA LYS A 91 -0.94 6.71 2.62
C LYS A 91 -1.12 6.37 1.13
N PRO A 92 -2.36 6.07 0.68
CA PRO A 92 -2.66 5.92 -0.73
C PRO A 92 -2.36 7.21 -1.51
N PRO A 93 -2.13 7.14 -2.84
CA PRO A 93 -1.85 8.33 -3.65
C PRO A 93 -3.02 9.29 -3.78
N VAL A 94 -4.25 8.77 -3.64
CA VAL A 94 -5.51 9.50 -3.67
C VAL A 94 -6.18 9.25 -2.33
N GLU A 95 -6.65 10.32 -1.70
CA GLU A 95 -7.40 10.23 -0.45
C GLU A 95 -8.73 9.50 -0.68
N PRO A 96 -9.11 8.58 0.22
CA PRO A 96 -10.38 7.87 0.05
C PRO A 96 -11.55 8.85 0.15
N ILE A 97 -12.51 8.72 -0.77
CA ILE A 97 -13.75 9.53 -0.78
C ILE A 97 -14.59 9.28 0.49
N VAL A 98 -14.45 8.10 1.08
CA VAL A 98 -15.13 7.72 2.32
C VAL A 98 -14.07 7.67 3.42
N ASP A 99 -14.16 8.61 4.36
CA ASP A 99 -13.36 8.60 5.58
C ASP A 99 -14.00 7.67 6.64
N GLY A 100 -13.32 7.46 7.77
CA GLY A 100 -13.82 6.59 8.83
C GLY A 100 -15.15 7.05 9.42
N GLU A 101 -15.35 8.37 9.56
CA GLU A 101 -16.61 8.94 10.04
C GLU A 101 -17.76 8.70 9.04
N THR A 102 -17.49 8.90 7.75
CA THR A 102 -18.45 8.65 6.68
C THR A 102 -18.82 7.15 6.62
N GLU A 103 -17.85 6.26 6.80
CA GLU A 103 -18.07 4.81 6.86
C GLU A 103 -19.02 4.45 8.01
N ALA A 104 -18.82 5.03 9.21
CA ALA A 104 -19.70 4.82 10.36
C ALA A 104 -21.13 5.32 10.10
N GLN A 105 -21.29 6.47 9.45
CA GLN A 105 -22.61 7.00 9.10
C GLN A 105 -23.34 6.13 8.06
N ILE A 106 -22.62 5.57 7.08
CA ILE A 106 -23.19 4.61 6.10
C ILE A 106 -23.67 3.34 6.81
N ILE A 107 -22.92 2.83 7.78
CA ILE A 107 -23.29 1.65 8.56
C ILE A 107 -24.53 1.94 9.42
N ALA A 108 -24.53 3.07 10.13
CA ALA A 108 -25.66 3.49 10.95
C ALA A 108 -26.95 3.59 10.13
N LEU A 109 -26.88 4.16 8.93
CA LEU A 109 -28.02 4.22 8.00
C LEU A 109 -28.45 2.84 7.52
N CYS A 110 -27.50 1.93 7.26
CA CYS A 110 -27.83 0.56 6.86
C CYS A 110 -28.50 -0.24 7.99
N CYS A 111 -28.21 0.08 9.25
CA CYS A 111 -28.77 -0.56 10.43
C CYS A 111 -30.09 0.07 10.90
N SER A 112 -30.50 1.22 10.36
CA SER A 112 -31.78 1.86 10.69
C SER A 112 -32.93 1.27 9.87
N GLU A 113 -34.16 1.62 10.23
CA GLU A 113 -35.34 1.22 9.46
C GLU A 113 -35.35 1.89 8.07
N PRO A 114 -35.72 1.16 7.01
CA PRO A 114 -35.88 1.74 5.69
C PRO A 114 -37.08 2.70 5.66
N PRO A 115 -37.05 3.73 4.79
CA PRO A 115 -38.16 4.68 4.66
C PRO A 115 -39.46 3.98 4.23
N GLN A 116 -40.58 4.57 4.65
CA GLN A 116 -41.94 4.04 4.50
C GLN A 116 -42.21 3.54 3.06
N GLY A 117 -42.73 2.31 2.93
CA GLY A 117 -43.01 1.67 1.64
C GLY A 117 -41.84 0.88 1.02
N ARG A 118 -40.76 0.63 1.77
CA ARG A 118 -39.65 -0.25 1.36
C ARG A 118 -39.37 -1.29 2.44
N GLY A 119 -39.32 -2.57 2.06
CA GLY A 119 -39.02 -3.66 3.00
C GLY A 119 -37.54 -3.78 3.39
N ASN A 120 -36.62 -3.30 2.55
CA ASN A 120 -35.16 -3.44 2.76
C ASN A 120 -34.38 -2.26 2.18
N TRP A 121 -33.20 -2.00 2.75
CA TRP A 121 -32.22 -1.10 2.14
C TRP A 121 -31.66 -1.69 0.84
N SER A 122 -31.80 -0.95 -0.26
CA SER A 122 -31.07 -1.24 -1.50
C SER A 122 -29.89 -0.27 -1.65
N LEU A 123 -28.85 -0.67 -2.38
CA LEU A 123 -27.69 0.21 -2.63
C LEU A 123 -28.08 1.53 -3.30
N ARG A 124 -29.08 1.52 -4.20
CA ARG A 124 -29.60 2.74 -4.82
C ARG A 124 -30.29 3.64 -3.79
N LEU A 125 -31.11 3.05 -2.93
CA LEU A 125 -31.81 3.78 -1.87
C LEU A 125 -30.83 4.40 -0.87
N LEU A 126 -29.82 3.64 -0.43
CA LEU A 126 -28.74 4.14 0.42
C LEU A 126 -27.99 5.30 -0.25
N THR A 127 -27.64 5.17 -1.53
CA THR A 127 -26.96 6.24 -2.27
C THR A 127 -27.79 7.53 -2.31
N THR A 128 -29.09 7.41 -2.58
CA THR A 128 -30.02 8.55 -2.62
C THR A 128 -30.17 9.19 -1.23
N GLU A 129 -30.33 8.40 -0.18
CA GLU A 129 -30.47 8.90 1.19
C GLU A 129 -29.17 9.55 1.71
N LEU A 130 -27.99 8.99 1.38
CA LEU A 130 -26.70 9.60 1.73
C LEU A 130 -26.51 10.97 1.07
N LYS A 131 -26.95 11.13 -0.19
CA LYS A 131 -26.96 12.43 -0.87
C LYS A 131 -27.99 13.37 -0.25
N ARG A 132 -29.20 12.88 0.06
CA ARG A 132 -30.27 13.67 0.67
C ARG A 132 -29.89 14.23 2.03
N ARG A 133 -29.19 13.44 2.85
CA ARG A 133 -28.70 13.84 4.18
C ARG A 133 -27.38 14.61 4.13
N THR A 134 -26.89 14.94 2.91
CA THR A 134 -25.63 15.66 2.67
C THR A 134 -24.40 15.06 3.36
N ILE A 135 -24.41 13.75 3.63
CA ILE A 135 -23.31 13.02 4.28
C ILE A 135 -22.11 12.91 3.34
N VAL A 136 -22.37 12.73 2.03
CA VAL A 136 -21.34 12.77 0.97
C VAL A 136 -21.90 13.50 -0.25
N THR A 137 -21.17 14.48 -0.77
CA THR A 137 -21.56 15.30 -1.94
C THR A 137 -21.65 14.46 -3.21
N GLU A 138 -20.68 13.57 -3.44
CA GLU A 138 -20.69 12.67 -4.58
C GLU A 138 -20.20 11.26 -4.20
N ILE A 139 -21.14 10.31 -4.13
CA ILE A 139 -20.84 8.90 -3.87
C ILE A 139 -21.46 8.00 -4.94
N SER A 140 -20.67 7.05 -5.44
CA SER A 140 -21.12 6.01 -6.35
C SER A 140 -21.66 4.81 -5.58
N ARG A 141 -22.65 4.11 -6.17
CA ARG A 141 -23.16 2.82 -5.68
C ARG A 141 -22.06 1.80 -5.40
N GLU A 142 -20.98 1.79 -6.20
CA GLU A 142 -19.88 0.85 -6.03
C GLU A 142 -19.01 1.20 -4.82
N THR A 143 -18.91 2.49 -4.47
CA THR A 143 -18.23 2.94 -3.24
C THR A 143 -18.99 2.45 -2.01
N VAL A 144 -20.32 2.61 -2.00
CA VAL A 144 -21.21 2.11 -0.93
C VAL A 144 -21.14 0.58 -0.82
N ARG A 145 -21.15 -0.13 -1.94
CA ARG A 145 -21.01 -1.59 -1.94
C ARG A 145 -19.66 -2.03 -1.35
N ARG A 146 -18.56 -1.36 -1.73
CA ARG A 146 -17.21 -1.68 -1.25
C ARG A 146 -17.05 -1.41 0.25
N THR A 147 -17.60 -0.32 0.76
CA THR A 147 -17.58 -0.01 2.20
C THR A 147 -18.38 -1.03 2.98
N LEU A 148 -19.61 -1.34 2.56
CA LEU A 148 -20.43 -2.37 3.20
C LEU A 148 -19.79 -3.76 3.16
N LYS A 149 -19.10 -4.12 2.07
CA LYS A 149 -18.34 -5.37 1.98
C LYS A 149 -17.14 -5.38 2.94
N LYS A 150 -16.43 -4.26 3.10
CA LYS A 150 -15.29 -4.13 4.02
C LYS A 150 -15.73 -4.31 5.48
N THR A 151 -16.93 -3.87 5.82
CA THR A 151 -17.47 -3.93 7.18
C THR A 151 -18.40 -5.11 7.44
N ASN A 152 -18.53 -6.04 6.47
CA ASN A 152 -19.45 -7.18 6.51
C ASN A 152 -20.92 -6.81 6.75
N CYS A 153 -21.31 -5.55 6.55
CA CYS A 153 -22.70 -5.12 6.61
C CYS A 153 -23.40 -5.53 5.32
N VAL A 154 -24.42 -6.39 5.41
CA VAL A 154 -25.23 -6.78 4.25
C VAL A 154 -26.55 -6.02 4.30
N PRO A 155 -26.79 -5.06 3.39
CA PRO A 155 -28.08 -4.39 3.32
C PRO A 155 -29.15 -5.42 2.90
N GLY A 156 -30.15 -5.63 3.74
CA GLY A 156 -31.28 -6.52 3.46
C GLY A 156 -31.14 -7.98 3.90
N LYS A 157 -30.22 -8.34 4.80
CA LYS A 157 -30.43 -9.56 5.58
C LYS A 157 -31.54 -9.28 6.59
N LEU A 158 -32.67 -10.00 6.47
CA LEU A 158 -33.58 -10.18 7.60
C LEU A 158 -32.74 -10.61 8.80
N ARG A 159 -32.90 -9.94 9.94
CA ARG A 159 -32.53 -10.56 11.21
C ARG A 159 -33.46 -11.75 11.38
N ASP A 160 -32.91 -12.96 11.26
CA ASP A 160 -33.56 -14.14 11.81
C ASP A 160 -33.78 -13.89 13.31
N SER A 161 -35.04 -13.91 13.71
CA SER A 161 -35.59 -13.91 15.07
C SER A 161 -35.30 -12.70 15.98
N VAL A 162 -36.29 -11.81 16.12
CA VAL A 162 -37.01 -11.63 17.40
C VAL A 162 -38.49 -11.39 17.04
N PHE A 163 -39.28 -12.46 17.03
CA PHE A 163 -40.71 -12.33 17.29
C PHE A 163 -40.83 -11.93 18.77
N GLN A 164 -41.36 -10.74 19.04
CA GLN A 164 -42.25 -10.57 20.19
C GLN A 164 -43.63 -10.34 19.58
N ASN A 165 -44.33 -11.45 19.39
CA ASN A 165 -45.79 -11.43 19.45
C ASN A 165 -46.20 -11.16 20.90
N GLU A 166 -47.45 -10.69 21.05
CA GLU A 166 -48.25 -10.60 22.28
C GLU A 166 -48.06 -9.24 23.01
N ILE A 167 -49.06 -8.36 23.18
CA ILE A 167 -50.53 -8.50 23.20
C ILE A 167 -51.18 -7.15 22.87
N CYS A 168 -52.16 -7.14 21.95
CA CYS A 168 -53.29 -6.22 22.03
C CYS A 168 -54.28 -6.80 23.03
N GLN A 169 -54.64 -6.04 24.07
CA GLN A 169 -55.97 -6.11 24.68
C GLN A 169 -56.32 -4.72 25.20
N ASP A 170 -57.34 -4.13 24.56
CA ASP A 170 -58.07 -2.92 24.92
C ASP A 170 -58.55 -2.90 26.38
N LEU A 171 -58.44 -1.73 27.01
CA LEU A 171 -59.54 -1.01 27.68
C LEU A 171 -59.17 0.47 27.86
#